data_AF-A0A8S2XLL1-F1
#
_entry.id   AF-A0A8S2XLL1-F1
#
_cell.length_a   1.000
_cell.length_b   1.000
_cell.length_c   1.000
_cell.angle_alpha   90.00
_cell.angle_beta   90.00
_cell.angle_gamma   90.00
#
_symmetry.space_group_name_H-M   'P 1'
#
loop_
_entity.id
_entity.type
_entity.pdbx_description
1 polymer ?
#
loop_
_entity_poly.entity_id
_entity_poly.type
_entity_poly.pdbx_seq_one_letter_code
_entity_poly.pdbx_strand_id
1 'polypeptide(L)' 'MNRSQTIRKSGICPKVVQTNVKCGAEKLIQPDCRFDTDCPGELKCCEAPCGKRVCKSPIK' A
#
# COMPACT_ATOMS: atom_id res chain seq x y z
N MET A 1 -1.47 26.45 -6.98
CA MET A 1 -1.26 25.10 -7.54
C MET A 1 -1.58 24.06 -6.47
N ASN A 2 -2.86 23.72 -6.27
CA ASN A 2 -3.28 22.80 -5.20
C ASN A 2 -3.54 21.41 -5.80
N ARG A 3 -2.51 20.56 -5.82
CA ARG A 3 -2.64 19.15 -6.18
C ARG A 3 -2.67 18.30 -4.91
N SER A 4 -3.59 17.35 -4.89
CA SER A 4 -3.51 16.11 -4.08
C SER A 4 -4.07 16.15 -2.66
N GLN A 5 -5.40 16.25 -2.53
CA GLN A 5 -6.08 15.51 -1.47
C GLN A 5 -6.55 14.17 -2.05
N THR A 6 -5.62 13.22 -2.18
CA THR A 6 -5.99 11.80 -2.22
C THR A 6 -6.69 11.49 -0.89
N ILE A 7 -7.93 11.01 -0.93
CA ILE A 7 -8.72 10.64 0.25
C ILE A 7 -7.92 9.60 1.05
N ARG A 8 -7.15 10.04 2.06
CA ARG A 8 -6.40 9.19 2.98
C ARG A 8 -7.39 8.65 4.00
N LYS A 9 -7.57 7.34 4.04
CA LYS A 9 -8.28 6.71 5.16
C LYS A 9 -7.48 6.88 6.44
N SER A 10 -8.17 6.85 7.57
CA SER A 10 -7.57 7.02 8.90
C SER A 10 -6.55 5.91 9.22
N GLY A 11 -5.54 6.25 10.03
CA GLY A 11 -4.48 5.33 10.42
C GLY A 11 -3.29 5.27 9.46
N ILE A 12 -2.28 4.49 9.86
CA ILE A 12 -0.95 4.45 9.24
C ILE A 12 -0.72 3.07 8.61
N CYS A 13 0.02 3.03 7.50
CA CYS A 13 0.45 1.76 6.93
C CYS A 13 1.49 1.08 7.82
N PRO A 14 1.37 -0.24 8.10
CA PRO A 14 2.40 -0.96 8.82
C PRO A 14 3.73 -0.86 8.07
N LYS A 15 4.82 -0.60 8.81
CA LYS A 15 6.16 -0.51 8.22
C LYS A 15 6.56 -1.88 7.68
N VAL A 16 6.96 -1.91 6.42
CA VAL A 16 7.52 -3.12 5.82
C VAL A 16 9.00 -3.19 6.15
N VAL A 17 9.39 -4.22 6.89
CA VAL A 17 10.81 -4.56 7.09
C VAL A 17 11.23 -5.47 5.93
N GLN A 18 12.01 -4.93 4.99
CA GLN A 18 12.53 -5.68 3.84
C GLN A 18 13.85 -6.39 4.19
N THR A 19 13.85 -7.27 5.20
CA THR A 19 15.06 -8.06 5.50
C THR A 19 15.04 -9.37 4.71
N ASN A 20 15.98 -9.52 3.78
CA ASN A 20 16.27 -10.77 3.05
C ASN A 20 15.14 -11.34 2.18
N VAL A 21 14.16 -10.54 1.78
CA VAL A 21 13.12 -10.98 0.83
C VAL A 21 13.71 -11.01 -0.58
N LYS A 22 13.89 -12.21 -1.15
CA LYS A 22 14.25 -12.37 -2.56
C LYS A 22 13.05 -11.99 -3.42
N CYS A 23 13.02 -10.75 -3.87
CA CYS A 23 11.99 -10.26 -4.77
C CYS A 23 12.27 -10.75 -6.20
N GLY A 24 11.43 -11.65 -6.69
CA GLY A 24 11.46 -12.08 -8.09
C GLY A 24 10.83 -11.05 -9.03
N ALA A 25 10.30 -11.51 -10.17
CA ALA A 25 9.51 -10.71 -11.12
C ALA A 25 8.21 -10.13 -10.52
N GLU A 26 7.97 -10.31 -9.22
CA GLU A 26 6.84 -9.81 -8.44
C GLU A 26 6.62 -8.30 -8.57
N LYS A 27 7.68 -7.51 -8.77
CA LYS A 27 7.59 -6.06 -9.02
C LYS A 27 6.95 -5.72 -10.37
N LEU A 28 6.93 -6.67 -11.31
CA LEU A 28 6.31 -6.52 -12.63
C LEU A 28 4.81 -6.85 -12.61
N ILE A 29 4.31 -7.45 -11.53
CA ILE A 29 2.88 -7.71 -11.36
C ILE A 29 2.21 -6.38 -11.01
N GLN A 30 1.08 -6.08 -11.66
CA GLN A 30 0.30 -4.88 -11.37
C GLN A 30 -0.08 -4.83 -9.88
N PRO A 31 -0.03 -3.65 -9.24
CA PRO A 31 -0.39 -3.52 -7.84
C PRO A 31 -1.88 -3.77 -7.62
N ASP A 32 -2.25 -4.37 -6.48
CA ASP A 32 -3.65 -4.64 -6.12
C ASP A 32 -4.44 -3.34 -5.90
N CYS A 33 -3.74 -2.25 -5.57
CA CYS A 33 -4.33 -0.94 -5.32
C CYS A 33 -3.34 0.18 -5.67
N ARG A 34 -3.85 1.37 -5.99
CA ARG A 34 -3.05 2.61 -6.11
C ARG A 34 -3.36 3.60 -5.00
N PHE A 35 -4.62 3.64 -4.54
CA PHE A 35 -5.11 4.57 -3.54
C PHE A 35 -5.91 3.85 -2.45
N ASP A 36 -6.07 4.46 -1.27
CA ASP A 36 -6.87 3.89 -0.19
C ASP A 36 -8.32 3.62 -0.60
N THR A 37 -8.87 4.40 -1.53
CA THR A 37 -10.23 4.25 -2.06
C THR A 37 -10.40 2.99 -2.92
N ASP A 38 -9.32 2.44 -3.46
CA ASP A 38 -9.37 1.19 -4.22
C ASP A 38 -9.58 -0.01 -3.29
N CYS A 39 -9.29 0.17 -2.00
CA CYS A 39 -9.44 -0.84 -0.98
C CYS A 39 -10.83 -0.77 -0.33
N PRO A 40 -11.47 -1.90 -0.03
CA PRO A 40 -12.79 -1.92 0.60
C PRO A 40 -12.74 -1.50 2.07
N GLY A 41 -13.85 -0.93 2.58
CA GLY A 41 -14.01 -0.58 4.00
C GLY A 41 -12.95 0.40 4.51
N GLU A 42 -12.30 0.07 5.63
CA GLU A 42 -11.24 0.87 6.26
C GLU A 42 -9.82 0.49 5.81
N LEU A 43 -9.68 -0.47 4.86
CA LEU A 43 -8.38 -0.91 4.39
C LEU A 43 -7.67 0.20 3.60
N LYS A 44 -6.36 0.30 3.80
CA LYS A 44 -5.47 1.28 3.15
C LYS A 44 -4.59 0.62 2.10
N CYS A 45 -4.23 1.38 1.08
CA CYS A 45 -3.32 0.91 0.05
C CYS A 45 -1.86 1.15 0.48
N CYS A 46 -1.23 0.10 0.99
CA CYS A 46 0.08 0.17 1.62
C CYS A 46 1.15 -0.54 0.77
N GLU A 47 2.39 -0.08 0.91
CA GLU A 47 3.53 -0.82 0.35
C GLU A 47 3.69 -2.15 1.08
N ALA A 48 4.04 -3.18 0.33
CA ALA A 48 4.40 -4.51 0.78
C ALA A 48 5.86 -4.81 0.36
N PRO A 49 6.47 -5.90 0.85
CA PRO A 49 7.76 -6.32 0.32
C PRO A 49 7.75 -6.38 -1.21
N CYS A 50 8.91 -6.15 -1.82
CA CYS A 50 9.08 -6.17 -3.28
C CYS A 50 8.38 -5.04 -4.04
N GLY A 51 8.06 -3.93 -3.35
CA GLY A 51 7.47 -2.75 -3.97
C GLY A 51 6.04 -2.95 -4.48
N LYS A 52 5.41 -4.08 -4.11
CA LYS A 52 3.98 -4.30 -4.35
C LYS A 52 3.16 -3.34 -3.49
N ARG A 53 1.98 -2.99 -3.96
CA ARG A 53 0.97 -2.28 -3.16
C ARG A 53 -0.24 -3.16 -2.96
N VAL A 54 -0.67 -3.29 -1.72
CA VAL A 54 -1.76 -4.19 -1.32
C VAL A 54 -2.64 -3.51 -0.28
N CYS A 55 -3.91 -3.90 -0.23
CA CYS A 55 -4.85 -3.43 0.77
C CYS A 55 -4.55 -4.06 2.13
N LYS A 56 -4.25 -3.26 3.15
CA LYS A 56 -4.01 -3.72 4.53
C LYS A 56 -4.79 -2.92 5.55
N SER A 57 -5.06 -3.55 6.68
CA SER A 57 -5.63 -2.86 7.83
C SER A 57 -4.66 -1.79 8.35
N PRO A 58 -5.14 -0.57 8.62
CA PRO A 58 -4.32 0.46 9.25
C PRO A 58 -3.89 0.07 10.66
N ILE A 59 -2.73 0.56 11.06
CA ILE A 59 -2.31 0.62 12.47
C ILE A 59 -2.61 2.01 13.04
N LYS A 60 -2.87 2.07 14.35
CA LYS A 60 -3.06 3.33 15.10
C LYS A 60 -1.73 4.03 15.35
#